data_AF-A0A7S4AGW4-F1
#
_entry.id   AF-A0A7S4AGW4-F1
#
_cell.length_a   1.000
_cell.length_b   1.000
_cell.length_c   1.000
_cell.angle_alpha   90.00
_cell.angle_beta   90.00
_cell.angle_gamma   90.00
#
_symmetry.space_group_name_H-M   'P 1'
#
loop_
_entity.id
_entity.type
_entity.pdbx_description
1 polymer ?
#
loop_
_entity_poly.entity_id
_entity_poly.type
_entity_poly.pdbx_seq_one_letter_code
_entity_poly.pdbx_strand_id
1 'polypeptide(L)'
;DSQSSSSSSSSSQFTLPEDPVYVPFPWATQSNILDVDDKHHGSCVEVALGGRSNAQAVRHIGLGVGTLPGFANCFLHPNGYHAEGYHAGEGAEESSYESFLKQRVIAALEDHHSRVLLNYDRGGIGQGPMGHGHWSPLGAYNEETDSFLVMDVAKYKHPMVWVSWEHLWGGVATKDTCSTMTAPPTGVAPPDFSKSFKEIAAATQNICHGGNRGFVVVGPIDRVA
;
A
#
# COMPACT_ATOMS: atom_id res chain seq x y z
N ASP A 1 -11.85 0.75 -52.13
CA ASP A 1 -12.73 0.41 -50.99
C ASP A 1 -12.23 -0.81 -50.25
N SER A 2 -11.43 -0.58 -49.21
CA SER A 2 -11.07 -1.60 -48.22
C SER A 2 -11.19 -0.94 -46.85
N GLN A 3 -12.36 -1.10 -46.23
CA GLN A 3 -12.59 -0.68 -44.86
C GLN A 3 -11.75 -1.59 -43.95
N SER A 4 -10.69 -1.04 -43.36
CA SER A 4 -10.07 -1.63 -42.19
C SER A 4 -10.98 -1.36 -41.00
N SER A 5 -11.77 -2.36 -40.62
CA SER A 5 -12.45 -2.38 -39.34
C SER A 5 -11.41 -2.42 -38.22
N SER A 6 -11.05 -1.23 -37.71
CA SER A 6 -10.34 -1.10 -36.45
C SER A 6 -11.28 -1.58 -35.35
N SER A 7 -11.06 -2.80 -34.86
CA SER A 7 -11.58 -3.24 -33.58
C SER A 7 -11.00 -2.31 -32.51
N SER A 8 -11.75 -1.28 -32.15
CA SER A 8 -11.51 -0.49 -30.95
C SER A 8 -11.65 -1.44 -29.75
N SER A 9 -10.54 -1.97 -29.26
CA SER A 9 -10.52 -2.49 -27.90
C SER A 9 -10.84 -1.29 -27.02
N SER A 10 -12.06 -1.29 -26.49
CA SER A 10 -12.45 -0.41 -25.39
C SER A 10 -11.54 -0.75 -24.22
N SER A 11 -10.37 -0.11 -24.11
CA SER A 11 -9.67 -0.04 -22.84
C SER A 11 -10.64 0.66 -21.90
N SER A 12 -11.24 -0.08 -20.98
CA SER A 12 -12.06 0.50 -19.92
C SER A 12 -11.22 1.62 -19.28
N GLN A 13 -11.69 2.86 -19.43
CA GLN A 13 -11.01 4.01 -18.86
C GLN A 13 -10.93 3.79 -17.34
N PHE A 14 -9.71 3.86 -16.79
CA PHE A 14 -9.51 3.74 -15.35
C PHE A 14 -10.35 4.82 -14.66
N THR A 15 -11.34 4.40 -13.90
CA THR A 15 -12.27 5.27 -13.19
C THR A 15 -11.67 5.59 -11.82
N LEU A 16 -11.37 6.87 -11.60
CA LEU A 16 -10.89 7.39 -10.33
C LEU A 16 -12.06 7.96 -9.52
N PRO A 17 -11.98 7.99 -8.19
CA PRO A 17 -12.92 8.78 -7.39
C PRO A 17 -12.84 10.25 -7.82
N GLU A 18 -14.01 10.92 -7.91
CA GLU A 18 -14.08 12.34 -8.24
C GLU A 18 -13.91 13.18 -6.99
N ASP A 19 -12.88 14.04 -6.98
CA ASP A 19 -12.78 15.12 -6.00
C ASP A 19 -13.56 16.34 -6.53
N PRO A 20 -14.59 16.84 -5.81
CA PRO A 20 -15.40 17.98 -6.25
C PRO A 20 -14.58 19.25 -6.52
N VAL A 21 -13.43 19.41 -5.87
CA VAL A 21 -12.53 20.56 -6.07
C VAL A 21 -11.95 20.59 -7.49
N TYR A 22 -11.77 19.42 -8.11
CA TYR A 22 -11.04 19.27 -9.37
C TYR A 22 -11.92 18.91 -10.56
N VAL A 23 -13.24 18.86 -10.39
CA VAL A 23 -14.20 18.64 -11.50
C VAL A 23 -13.92 19.60 -12.67
N PRO A 24 -13.87 19.11 -13.93
CA PRO A 24 -14.20 17.75 -14.39
C PRO A 24 -12.99 16.80 -14.51
N PHE A 25 -11.85 17.10 -13.87
CA PHE A 25 -10.66 16.27 -13.95
C PHE A 25 -10.73 15.11 -12.94
N PRO A 26 -10.58 13.85 -13.40
CA PRO A 26 -10.63 12.69 -12.51
C PRO A 26 -9.30 12.55 -11.78
N TRP A 27 -9.18 13.13 -10.59
CA TRP A 27 -7.99 13.03 -9.75
C TRP A 27 -8.30 12.25 -8.47
N ALA A 28 -7.54 11.18 -8.23
CA ALA A 28 -7.46 10.59 -6.90
C ALA A 28 -6.61 11.49 -6.01
N THR A 29 -7.16 11.87 -4.86
CA THR A 29 -6.53 12.75 -3.88
C THR A 29 -6.49 12.05 -2.54
N GLN A 30 -5.63 12.53 -1.63
CA GLN A 30 -5.59 11.99 -0.27
C GLN A 30 -6.93 12.20 0.47
N SER A 31 -7.71 13.20 0.05
CA SER A 31 -8.99 13.54 0.65
C SER A 31 -10.12 12.63 0.18
N ASN A 32 -10.16 12.25 -1.11
CA ASN A 32 -11.26 11.45 -1.65
C ASN A 32 -11.04 9.94 -1.54
N ILE A 33 -9.79 9.46 -1.55
CA ILE A 33 -9.52 8.02 -1.53
C ILE A 33 -9.80 7.39 -0.16
N LEU A 34 -9.89 8.20 0.90
CA LEU A 34 -10.24 7.78 2.26
C LEU A 34 -11.66 8.21 2.67
N ASP A 35 -12.41 8.83 1.76
CA ASP A 35 -13.78 9.27 2.03
C ASP A 35 -14.73 8.07 1.95
N VAL A 36 -15.35 7.74 3.07
CA VAL A 36 -16.32 6.64 3.18
C VAL A 36 -17.73 7.08 2.80
N ASP A 37 -17.97 8.38 2.62
CA ASP A 37 -19.28 8.95 2.28
C ASP A 37 -19.41 9.22 0.76
N ASP A 38 -18.49 8.69 -0.06
CA ASP A 38 -18.46 8.83 -1.52
C ASP A 38 -19.63 8.11 -2.25
N LYS A 39 -20.46 7.36 -1.50
CA LYS A 39 -21.59 6.54 -1.95
C LYS A 39 -21.24 5.37 -2.90
N HIS A 40 -19.96 5.12 -3.16
CA HIS A 40 -19.51 4.10 -4.12
C HIS A 40 -18.60 3.06 -3.46
N HIS A 41 -17.57 3.48 -2.74
CA HIS A 41 -16.54 2.61 -2.17
C HIS A 41 -16.60 2.53 -0.65
N GLY A 42 -17.40 3.39 -0.01
CA GLY A 42 -17.50 3.54 1.44
C GLY A 42 -17.63 2.25 2.24
N SER A 43 -18.53 1.35 1.86
CA SER A 43 -18.72 0.07 2.57
C SER A 43 -17.54 -0.90 2.40
N CYS A 44 -16.92 -0.92 1.22
CA CYS A 44 -15.73 -1.73 0.97
C CYS A 44 -14.54 -1.20 1.78
N VAL A 45 -14.30 0.11 1.73
CA VAL A 45 -13.23 0.77 2.48
C VAL A 45 -13.44 0.62 3.99
N GLU A 46 -14.69 0.78 4.46
CA GLU A 46 -15.04 0.55 5.86
C GLU A 46 -14.65 -0.87 6.29
N VAL A 47 -15.07 -1.90 5.55
CA VAL A 47 -14.74 -3.30 5.84
C VAL A 47 -13.23 -3.56 5.78
N ALA A 48 -12.56 -3.08 4.72
CA ALA A 48 -11.13 -3.27 4.51
C ALA A 48 -10.27 -2.65 5.61
N LEU A 49 -10.77 -1.60 6.26
CA LEU A 49 -10.10 -0.95 7.38
C LEU A 49 -10.64 -1.44 8.75
N GLY A 50 -11.38 -2.56 8.81
CA GLY A 50 -11.85 -3.12 10.07
C GLY A 50 -13.17 -2.52 10.57
N GLY A 51 -14.10 -2.21 9.66
CA GLY A 51 -15.51 -1.98 9.98
C GLY A 51 -15.86 -0.65 10.64
N ARG A 52 -14.99 0.37 10.59
CA ARG A 52 -15.25 1.81 10.92
C ARG A 52 -14.02 2.72 10.93
N SER A 53 -12.85 2.21 10.60
CA SER A 53 -11.65 3.01 10.45
C SER A 53 -11.79 3.90 9.21
N ASN A 54 -12.30 5.11 9.40
CA ASN A 54 -12.35 6.14 8.38
C ASN A 54 -10.95 6.77 8.18
N ALA A 55 -10.86 7.81 7.36
CA ALA A 55 -9.64 8.59 7.17
C ALA A 55 -8.89 8.97 8.47
N GLN A 56 -9.57 9.10 9.61
CA GLN A 56 -8.94 9.38 10.90
C GLN A 56 -8.10 8.21 11.41
N ALA A 57 -8.54 6.96 11.23
CA ALA A 57 -7.74 5.81 11.61
C ALA A 57 -6.41 5.79 10.86
N VAL A 58 -6.46 5.95 9.53
CA VAL A 58 -5.25 6.03 8.68
C VAL A 58 -4.36 7.20 9.10
N ARG A 59 -4.95 8.35 9.45
CA ARG A 59 -4.21 9.52 9.96
C ARG A 59 -3.48 9.25 11.26
N HIS A 60 -4.03 8.41 12.15
CA HIS A 60 -3.49 8.19 13.49
C HIS A 60 -2.53 6.99 13.57
N ILE A 61 -2.84 5.90 12.88
CA ILE A 61 -2.09 4.64 13.00
C ILE A 61 -1.50 4.14 11.67
N GLY A 62 -1.77 4.84 10.56
CA GLY A 62 -1.28 4.43 9.24
C GLY A 62 -1.96 3.17 8.70
N LEU A 63 -1.29 2.50 7.78
CA LEU A 63 -1.70 1.21 7.20
C LEU A 63 -0.53 0.25 7.28
N GLY A 64 -0.79 -1.00 7.66
CA GLY A 64 0.19 -2.09 7.55
C GLY A 64 0.09 -2.84 6.23
N VAL A 65 1.08 -3.69 5.93
CA VAL A 65 1.16 -4.46 4.67
C VAL A 65 -0.03 -5.42 4.50
N GLY A 66 -0.58 -5.96 5.59
CA GLY A 66 -1.77 -6.79 5.53
C GLY A 66 -3.09 -6.02 5.40
N THR A 67 -3.07 -4.69 5.52
CA THR A 67 -4.29 -3.85 5.48
C THR A 67 -4.42 -3.08 4.17
N LEU A 68 -3.31 -2.51 3.66
CA LEU A 68 -3.30 -1.67 2.47
C LEU A 68 -3.91 -2.36 1.22
N PRO A 69 -3.64 -3.64 0.92
CA PRO A 69 -4.20 -4.31 -0.24
C PRO A 69 -5.73 -4.33 -0.25
N GLY A 70 -6.36 -4.65 0.89
CA GLY A 70 -7.82 -4.69 0.99
C GLY A 70 -8.45 -3.34 0.68
N PHE A 71 -7.88 -2.27 1.23
CA PHE A 71 -8.29 -0.89 0.96
C PHE A 71 -8.11 -0.51 -0.51
N ALA A 72 -6.93 -0.74 -1.07
CA ALA A 72 -6.62 -0.38 -2.45
C ALA A 72 -7.51 -1.16 -3.44
N ASN A 73 -7.81 -2.42 -3.14
CA ASN A 73 -8.62 -3.31 -3.98
C ASN A 73 -10.07 -2.83 -4.16
N CYS A 74 -10.62 -2.06 -3.22
CA CYS A 74 -11.92 -1.40 -3.40
C CYS A 74 -11.95 -0.51 -4.65
N PHE A 75 -10.83 0.13 -4.99
CA PHE A 75 -10.70 0.99 -6.17
C PHE A 75 -10.07 0.27 -7.37
N LEU A 76 -9.20 -0.72 -7.13
CA LEU A 76 -8.47 -1.41 -8.20
C LEU A 76 -9.32 -2.47 -8.90
N HIS A 77 -10.15 -3.23 -8.18
CA HIS A 77 -10.92 -4.33 -8.78
C HIS A 77 -11.90 -3.89 -9.87
N PRO A 78 -12.69 -2.81 -9.69
CA PRO A 78 -13.55 -2.28 -10.77
C PRO A 78 -12.78 -1.86 -12.02
N ASN A 79 -11.48 -1.60 -11.87
CA ASN A 79 -10.58 -1.16 -12.93
C ASN A 79 -9.74 -2.30 -13.53
N GLY A 80 -9.95 -3.56 -13.11
CA GLY A 80 -9.21 -4.72 -13.62
C GLY A 80 -7.83 -4.92 -12.99
N TYR A 81 -7.54 -4.28 -11.86
CA TYR A 81 -6.26 -4.38 -11.14
C TYR A 81 -6.44 -5.05 -9.77
N HIS A 82 -5.35 -5.59 -9.24
CA HIS A 82 -5.27 -6.20 -7.92
C HIS A 82 -4.01 -5.75 -7.20
N ALA A 83 -4.13 -5.43 -5.92
CA ALA A 83 -3.05 -5.24 -4.98
C ALA A 83 -2.88 -6.48 -4.11
N GLU A 84 -1.65 -6.99 -4.03
CA GLU A 84 -1.26 -8.11 -3.18
C GLU A 84 -0.13 -7.70 -2.25
N GLY A 85 -0.25 -8.04 -0.96
CA GLY A 85 0.76 -7.76 0.05
C GLY A 85 1.72 -8.93 0.26
N TYR A 86 3.00 -8.62 0.41
CA TYR A 86 4.08 -9.58 0.62
C TYR A 86 4.87 -9.18 1.86
N HIS A 87 4.82 -9.99 2.92
CA HIS A 87 5.54 -9.75 4.18
C HIS A 87 6.95 -10.31 4.10
N ALA A 88 7.98 -9.49 4.34
CA ALA A 88 9.38 -9.89 4.18
C ALA A 88 9.87 -11.03 5.11
N GLY A 89 9.09 -11.38 6.15
CA GLY A 89 9.46 -12.42 7.14
C GLY A 89 8.68 -13.73 7.04
N GLU A 90 7.91 -13.97 5.98
CA GLU A 90 7.14 -15.20 5.80
C GLU A 90 7.91 -16.24 4.97
N GLY A 91 8.21 -17.44 5.51
CA GLY A 91 8.80 -18.53 4.72
C GLY A 91 9.58 -19.57 5.52
N ALA A 92 9.77 -20.76 4.96
CA ALA A 92 10.49 -21.86 5.59
C ALA A 92 12.03 -21.70 5.55
N GLU A 93 12.55 -20.89 4.61
CA GLU A 93 13.95 -20.47 4.53
C GLU A 93 14.04 -18.99 4.12
N GLU A 94 14.56 -18.16 5.02
CA GLU A 94 14.57 -16.69 4.91
C GLU A 94 15.30 -16.20 3.65
N SER A 95 16.43 -16.80 3.28
CA SER A 95 17.22 -16.39 2.11
C SER A 95 16.58 -16.75 0.76
N SER A 96 15.89 -17.89 0.68
CA SER A 96 15.16 -18.28 -0.53
C SER A 96 13.96 -17.37 -0.75
N TYR A 97 13.27 -17.00 0.33
CA TYR A 97 12.12 -16.12 0.24
C TYR A 97 12.51 -14.67 -0.03
N GLU A 98 13.60 -14.17 0.57
CA GLU A 98 14.20 -12.89 0.24
C GLU A 98 14.49 -12.77 -1.27
N SER A 99 15.16 -13.79 -1.81
CA SER A 99 15.48 -13.84 -3.24
C SER A 99 14.23 -13.86 -4.11
N PHE A 100 13.21 -14.63 -3.73
CA PHE A 100 11.91 -14.65 -4.41
C PHE A 100 11.25 -13.27 -4.41
N LEU A 101 11.19 -12.59 -3.26
CA LEU A 101 10.57 -11.26 -3.15
C LEU A 101 11.32 -10.22 -3.97
N LYS A 102 12.65 -10.26 -3.97
CA LYS A 102 13.46 -9.39 -4.84
C LYS A 102 13.07 -9.55 -6.30
N GLN A 103 13.00 -10.79 -6.79
CA GLN A 103 12.63 -11.07 -8.18
C GLN A 103 11.20 -10.65 -8.49
N ARG A 104 10.26 -10.85 -7.55
CA ARG A 104 8.88 -10.39 -7.69
C ARG A 104 8.79 -8.88 -7.83
N VAL A 105 9.55 -8.12 -7.03
CA VAL A 105 9.61 -6.66 -7.11
C VAL A 105 10.24 -6.19 -8.42
N ILE A 106 11.35 -6.82 -8.86
CA ILE A 106 12.00 -6.50 -10.14
C ILE A 106 11.02 -6.71 -11.30
N ALA A 107 10.39 -7.89 -11.39
CA ALA A 107 9.43 -8.20 -12.43
C ALA A 107 8.25 -7.22 -12.47
N ALA A 108 7.77 -6.78 -11.29
CA ALA A 108 6.70 -5.78 -11.20
C ALA A 108 7.15 -4.37 -11.65
N LEU A 109 8.43 -4.02 -11.51
CA LEU A 109 8.97 -2.76 -12.02
C LEU A 109 9.24 -2.78 -13.53
N GLU A 110 9.46 -3.97 -14.11
CA GLU A 110 9.62 -4.15 -15.55
C GLU A 110 8.28 -4.10 -16.31
N ASP A 111 7.17 -4.49 -15.67
CA ASP A 111 5.83 -4.42 -16.26
C ASP A 111 5.24 -3.01 -16.16
N HIS A 112 5.00 -2.37 -17.30
CA HIS A 112 4.39 -1.04 -17.40
C HIS A 112 2.99 -0.95 -16.76
N HIS A 113 2.29 -2.07 -16.58
CA HIS A 113 0.99 -2.16 -15.91
C HIS A 113 1.10 -2.44 -14.41
N SER A 114 2.29 -2.67 -13.88
CA SER A 114 2.48 -3.02 -12.47
C SER A 114 3.13 -1.87 -11.69
N ARG A 115 2.87 -1.80 -10.38
CA ARG A 115 3.45 -0.82 -9.46
C ARG A 115 3.84 -1.51 -8.17
N VAL A 116 4.88 -0.98 -7.51
CA VAL A 116 5.33 -1.51 -6.21
C VAL A 116 5.27 -0.41 -5.16
N LEU A 117 4.62 -0.70 -4.04
CA LEU A 117 4.64 0.10 -2.83
C LEU A 117 5.53 -0.60 -1.80
N LEU A 118 6.39 0.17 -1.16
CA LEU A 118 7.31 -0.27 -0.12
C LEU A 118 6.78 0.18 1.24
N ASN A 119 6.62 -0.76 2.18
CA ASN A 119 6.49 -0.47 3.61
C ASN A 119 7.80 -0.81 4.31
N TYR A 120 8.43 0.15 4.95
CA TYR A 120 9.76 -0.03 5.50
C TYR A 120 9.96 0.76 6.77
N ASP A 121 10.90 0.32 7.61
CA ASP A 121 11.41 1.12 8.70
C ASP A 121 12.51 2.07 8.21
N ARG A 122 12.36 3.37 8.48
CA ARG A 122 13.36 4.38 8.07
C ARG A 122 14.74 4.17 8.68
N GLY A 123 14.82 3.64 9.91
CA GLY A 123 16.09 3.32 10.55
C GLY A 123 16.82 2.19 9.83
N GLY A 124 16.08 1.19 9.37
CA GLY A 124 16.62 0.06 8.58
C GLY A 124 17.28 0.48 7.26
N ILE A 125 16.90 1.63 6.68
CA ILE A 125 17.53 2.17 5.47
C ILE A 125 18.43 3.40 5.73
N GLY A 126 18.79 3.68 6.99
CA GLY A 126 19.71 4.77 7.34
C GLY A 126 19.12 6.18 7.35
N GLN A 127 17.79 6.33 7.33
CA GLN A 127 17.10 7.63 7.38
C GLN A 127 16.85 8.16 8.82
N GLY A 128 17.76 7.83 9.75
CA GLY A 128 17.77 8.33 11.13
C GLY A 128 17.78 7.23 12.19
N PRO A 129 18.16 7.55 13.44
CA PRO A 129 18.37 6.57 14.50
C PRO A 129 17.08 6.04 15.15
N MET A 130 15.95 6.73 14.94
CA MET A 130 14.63 6.27 15.40
C MET A 130 13.83 5.75 14.20
N GLY A 131 13.60 4.45 14.20
CA GLY A 131 12.78 3.76 13.22
C GLY A 131 11.33 4.23 13.28
N HIS A 132 10.85 4.79 12.18
CA HIS A 132 9.44 5.07 11.96
C HIS A 132 9.04 4.35 10.67
N GLY A 133 7.97 3.55 10.75
CA GLY A 133 7.36 2.93 9.59
C GLY A 133 6.97 3.98 8.55
N HIS A 134 7.22 3.71 7.29
CA HIS A 134 6.91 4.60 6.18
C HIS A 134 6.44 3.83 4.96
N TRP A 135 5.67 4.51 4.11
CA TRP A 135 5.25 4.01 2.80
C TRP A 135 5.79 4.89 1.70
N SER A 136 6.31 4.30 0.62
CA SER A 136 6.63 5.02 -0.61
C SER A 136 6.62 4.08 -1.82
N PRO A 137 6.35 4.58 -3.04
CA PRO A 137 6.53 3.76 -4.23
C PRO A 137 8.00 3.44 -4.49
N LEU A 138 8.25 2.28 -5.10
CA LEU A 138 9.52 2.04 -5.81
C LEU A 138 9.36 2.46 -7.26
N GLY A 139 10.32 3.23 -7.76
CA GLY A 139 10.26 3.82 -9.11
C GLY A 139 11.09 3.07 -10.16
N ALA A 140 12.17 2.41 -9.75
CA ALA A 140 13.09 1.74 -10.66
C ALA A 140 14.01 0.77 -9.91
N TYR A 141 14.60 -0.17 -10.66
CA TYR A 141 15.70 -1.03 -10.23
C TYR A 141 16.94 -0.72 -11.08
N ASN A 142 18.11 -0.72 -10.45
CA ASN A 142 19.41 -0.60 -11.10
C ASN A 142 20.23 -1.86 -10.80
N GLU A 143 20.50 -2.65 -11.84
CA GLU A 143 21.19 -3.94 -11.74
C GLU A 143 22.66 -3.78 -11.31
N GLU A 144 23.37 -2.78 -11.86
CA GLU A 144 24.81 -2.56 -11.59
C GLU A 144 25.11 -2.31 -10.10
N THR A 145 24.24 -1.57 -9.42
CA THR A 145 24.39 -1.22 -8.00
C THR A 145 23.45 -2.00 -7.09
N ASP A 146 22.71 -2.95 -7.65
CA ASP A 146 21.67 -3.73 -6.98
C ASP A 146 20.75 -2.89 -6.08
N SER A 147 20.25 -1.78 -6.64
CA SER A 147 19.57 -0.73 -5.88
C SER A 147 18.20 -0.38 -6.44
N PHE A 148 17.29 0.03 -5.56
CA PHE A 148 15.95 0.46 -5.90
C PHE A 148 15.78 1.96 -5.63
N LEU A 149 15.09 2.65 -6.54
CA LEU A 149 14.72 4.05 -6.37
C LEU A 149 13.49 4.16 -5.47
N VAL A 150 13.67 4.63 -4.23
CA VAL A 150 12.59 4.94 -3.29
C VAL A 150 12.06 6.35 -3.60
N MET A 151 10.81 6.44 -4.04
CA MET A 151 10.15 7.72 -4.33
C MET A 151 9.49 8.29 -3.06
N ASP A 152 10.31 8.80 -2.13
CA ASP A 152 9.84 9.23 -0.81
C ASP A 152 8.71 10.28 -0.89
N VAL A 153 7.52 9.93 -0.40
CA VAL A 153 6.35 10.83 -0.40
C VAL A 153 6.44 11.92 0.67
N ALA A 154 7.32 11.78 1.67
CA ALA A 154 7.61 12.82 2.66
C ALA A 154 8.66 13.81 2.13
N LYS A 155 8.33 14.46 0.99
CA LYS A 155 9.24 15.35 0.25
C LYS A 155 9.80 16.51 1.08
N TYR A 156 9.10 16.91 2.14
CA TYR A 156 9.56 17.95 3.07
C TYR A 156 10.72 17.48 3.98
N LYS A 157 10.99 16.16 4.04
CA LYS A 157 11.97 15.55 4.95
C LYS A 157 13.11 14.87 4.21
N HIS A 158 12.83 14.13 3.13
CA HIS A 158 13.85 13.37 2.40
C HIS A 158 13.64 13.47 0.88
N PRO A 159 14.73 13.47 0.09
CA PRO A 159 14.67 13.34 -1.36
C PRO A 159 14.35 11.89 -1.77
N MET A 160 14.08 11.69 -3.05
CA MET A 160 14.11 10.35 -3.65
C MET A 160 15.55 9.81 -3.56
N VAL A 161 15.69 8.52 -3.23
CA VAL A 161 17.00 7.93 -2.91
C VAL A 161 17.12 6.53 -3.51
N TRP A 162 18.31 6.21 -4.00
CA TRP A 162 18.68 4.85 -4.37
C TRP A 162 19.13 4.09 -3.13
N VAL A 163 18.51 2.94 -2.86
CA VAL A 163 18.79 2.10 -1.70
C VAL A 163 19.15 0.70 -2.20
N SER A 164 20.30 0.17 -1.78
CA SER A 164 20.69 -1.19 -2.11
C SER A 164 19.68 -2.19 -1.58
N TRP A 165 19.52 -3.33 -2.26
CA TRP A 165 18.62 -4.40 -1.82
C TRP A 165 18.89 -4.82 -0.37
N GLU A 166 20.16 -4.96 0.01
CA GLU A 166 20.58 -5.29 1.39
C GLU A 166 20.00 -4.32 2.43
N HIS A 167 20.16 -3.01 2.22
CA HIS A 167 19.60 -2.01 3.14
C HIS A 167 18.07 -1.99 3.08
N LEU A 168 17.49 -2.10 1.88
CA LEU A 168 16.05 -2.15 1.70
C LEU A 168 15.44 -3.32 2.48
N TRP A 169 16.08 -4.49 2.40
CA TRP A 169 15.74 -5.70 3.15
C TRP A 169 15.81 -5.46 4.66
N GLY A 170 16.89 -4.84 5.13
CA GLY A 170 17.02 -4.43 6.53
C GLY A 170 15.87 -3.53 7.04
N GLY A 171 15.26 -2.74 6.15
CA GLY A 171 14.06 -1.96 6.45
C GLY A 171 12.76 -2.75 6.42
N VAL A 172 12.57 -3.64 5.42
CA VAL A 172 11.32 -4.38 5.24
C VAL A 172 11.20 -5.62 6.14
N ALA A 173 12.32 -6.23 6.52
CA ALA A 173 12.35 -7.38 7.43
C ALA A 173 12.03 -6.99 8.90
N THR A 174 11.86 -5.70 9.20
CA THR A 174 11.46 -5.25 10.54
C THR A 174 10.00 -5.62 10.85
N LYS A 175 9.66 -5.66 12.15
CA LYS A 175 8.28 -5.93 12.60
C LYS A 175 7.48 -4.63 12.73
N ASP A 176 6.28 -4.64 12.16
CA ASP A 176 5.21 -3.70 12.46
C ASP A 176 4.35 -4.22 13.62
N THR A 177 3.96 -3.35 14.53
CA THR A 177 3.00 -3.67 15.60
C THR A 177 1.57 -3.75 15.09
N CYS A 178 1.25 -3.16 13.93
CA CYS A 178 -0.07 -3.24 13.31
C CYS A 178 0.06 -3.48 11.79
N SER A 179 0.54 -4.67 11.42
CA SER A 179 0.62 -5.06 10.00
C SER A 179 -0.77 -5.32 9.40
N THR A 180 -1.65 -5.95 10.19
CA THR A 180 -3.04 -6.23 9.81
C THR A 180 -3.97 -5.69 10.86
N MET A 181 -4.94 -4.86 10.46
CA MET A 181 -6.02 -4.40 11.32
C MET A 181 -7.29 -5.20 11.02
N THR A 182 -7.88 -5.79 12.06
CA THR A 182 -9.17 -6.49 11.96
C THR A 182 -10.31 -5.63 12.48
N ALA A 183 -11.55 -5.98 12.12
CA ALA A 183 -12.69 -5.33 12.73
C ALA A 183 -12.79 -5.60 14.24
N PRO A 184 -13.30 -4.64 15.03
CA PRO A 184 -13.65 -4.88 16.42
C PRO A 184 -14.62 -6.08 16.55
N PRO A 185 -14.53 -6.87 17.64
CA PRO A 185 -15.48 -7.94 17.90
C PRO A 185 -16.92 -7.44 17.94
N THR A 186 -17.87 -8.30 17.55
CA THR A 186 -19.31 -7.98 17.58
C THR A 186 -19.72 -7.45 18.96
N GLY A 187 -20.40 -6.31 18.98
CA GLY A 187 -20.87 -5.65 20.21
C GLY A 187 -19.84 -4.73 20.88
N VAL A 188 -18.61 -4.66 20.37
CA VAL A 188 -17.60 -3.69 20.80
C VAL A 188 -17.64 -2.47 19.89
N ALA A 189 -17.71 -1.27 20.48
CA ALA A 189 -17.64 -0.03 19.72
C ALA A 189 -16.26 0.13 19.06
N PRO A 190 -16.17 0.73 17.87
CA PRO A 190 -14.87 1.05 17.26
C PRO A 190 -14.05 2.00 18.15
N PRO A 191 -12.72 2.01 17.98
CA PRO A 191 -11.88 3.03 18.62
C PRO A 191 -12.34 4.46 18.28
N ASP A 192 -12.33 5.34 19.29
CA ASP A 192 -12.55 6.77 19.09
C ASP A 192 -11.25 7.44 18.64
N PHE A 193 -11.11 7.64 17.32
CA PHE A 193 -9.94 8.26 16.71
C PHE A 193 -9.83 9.78 16.97
N SER A 194 -10.77 10.40 17.70
CA SER A 194 -10.60 11.79 18.17
C SER A 194 -9.72 11.92 19.42
N LYS A 195 -9.36 10.78 20.05
CA LYS A 195 -8.59 10.72 21.29
C LYS A 195 -7.09 10.91 21.08
N SER A 196 -6.34 10.96 22.18
CA SER A 196 -4.88 11.03 22.11
C SER A 196 -4.28 9.76 21.49
N PHE A 197 -3.07 9.85 20.93
CA PHE A 197 -2.36 8.69 20.37
C PHE A 197 -2.23 7.54 21.37
N LYS A 198 -2.00 7.85 22.66
CA LYS A 198 -1.90 6.84 23.72
C LYS A 198 -3.22 6.09 23.93
N GLU A 199 -4.34 6.81 23.92
CA GLU A 199 -5.67 6.20 24.06
C GLU A 199 -6.04 5.38 22.83
N ILE A 200 -5.73 5.89 21.64
CA ILE A 200 -5.95 5.17 20.38
C ILE A 200 -5.13 3.88 20.37
N ALA A 201 -3.83 3.94 20.66
CA ALA A 201 -2.96 2.77 20.70
C ALA A 201 -3.44 1.70 21.70
N ALA A 202 -3.96 2.11 22.86
CA ALA A 202 -4.56 1.19 23.82
C ALA A 202 -5.87 0.57 23.29
N ALA A 203 -6.71 1.37 22.64
CA ALA A 203 -7.98 0.90 22.06
C ALA A 203 -7.78 -0.04 20.86
N THR A 204 -6.67 0.11 20.12
CA THR A 204 -6.38 -0.70 18.93
C THR A 204 -5.59 -1.97 19.22
N GLN A 205 -5.10 -2.16 20.46
CA GLN A 205 -4.18 -3.25 20.81
C GLN A 205 -4.72 -4.65 20.47
N ASN A 206 -6.04 -4.87 20.57
CA ASN A 206 -6.66 -6.18 20.31
C ASN A 206 -7.10 -6.38 18.86
N ILE A 207 -7.03 -5.34 18.02
CA ILE A 207 -7.42 -5.38 16.61
C ILE A 207 -6.24 -5.19 15.66
N CYS A 208 -5.08 -4.78 16.18
CA CYS A 208 -3.82 -4.68 15.46
C CYS A 208 -3.01 -5.96 15.65
N HIS A 209 -2.78 -6.69 14.56
CA HIS A 209 -1.94 -7.87 14.54
C HIS A 209 -0.59 -7.51 13.95
N GLY A 210 0.47 -7.79 14.72
CA GLY A 210 1.83 -7.54 14.29
C GLY A 210 2.27 -8.49 13.19
N GLY A 211 3.20 -8.03 12.36
CA GLY A 211 3.76 -8.79 11.25
C GLY A 211 4.95 -8.06 10.66
N ASN A 212 5.75 -8.71 9.83
CA ASN A 212 6.84 -8.01 9.14
C ASN A 212 6.28 -6.93 8.21
N ARG A 213 7.12 -5.95 7.91
CA ARG A 213 6.87 -5.02 6.80
C ARG A 213 7.12 -5.75 5.47
N GLY A 214 7.24 -5.00 4.38
CA GLY A 214 7.32 -5.65 3.07
C GLY A 214 6.86 -4.77 1.95
N PHE A 215 6.24 -5.40 0.96
CA PHE A 215 5.88 -4.80 -0.31
C PHE A 215 4.40 -5.01 -0.59
N VAL A 216 3.82 -4.12 -1.38
CA VAL A 216 2.55 -4.36 -2.05
C VAL A 216 2.80 -4.22 -3.54
N VAL A 217 2.47 -5.27 -4.28
CA VAL A 217 2.52 -5.28 -5.74
C VAL A 217 1.11 -5.06 -6.26
N VAL A 218 0.95 -4.07 -7.13
CA VAL A 218 -0.29 -3.79 -7.85
C VAL A 218 -0.08 -4.18 -9.30
N GLY A 219 -1.01 -4.92 -9.90
CA GLY A 219 -0.97 -5.28 -11.32
C GLY A 219 -2.32 -5.74 -11.85
N PRO A 220 -2.45 -6.06 -13.14
CA PRO A 220 -3.69 -6.57 -13.73
C PRO A 220 -4.17 -7.87 -13.06
N ILE A 221 -5.48 -8.01 -12.82
CA ILE A 221 -6.07 -9.18 -12.13
C ILE A 221 -5.69 -10.51 -12.79
N ASP A 222 -5.58 -10.54 -14.12
CA ASP A 222 -5.24 -11.73 -14.91
C ASP A 222 -3.76 -12.16 -14.82
N ARG A 223 -2.91 -11.36 -14.15
CA ARG A 223 -1.46 -11.58 -14.02
C ARG A 223 -0.96 -11.65 -12.58
N VAL A 224 -1.83 -11.40 -11.61
CA VAL A 224 -1.48 -11.33 -10.17
C VAL A 224 -2.03 -12.55 -9.39
N ALA A 225 -2.72 -13.48 -10.05
CA ALA A 225 -3.18 -14.74 -9.46
C ALA A 225 -2.14 -15.87 -9.54
#